data_AF-A0A0E0A186-F1
#
_entry.id   AF-A0A0E0A186-F1
#
_cell.length_a   1.000
_cell.length_b   1.000
_cell.length_c   1.000
_cell.angle_alpha   90.00
_cell.angle_beta   90.00
_cell.angle_gamma   90.00
#
_symmetry.space_group_name_H-M   'P 1'
#
loop_
_entity.id
_entity.type
_entity.pdbx_description
1 polymer ?
#
loop_
_entity_poly.entity_id
_entity_poly.type
_entity_poly.pdbx_seq_one_letter_code
_entity_poly.pdbx_strand_id
1 'polypeptide(L)'
;MPPRRGIEVRQAVGDGAAPRWRMSLLENTFSSFLQSIGGGAGADGAAARAVFGEGSLFSPFLFGKFFDPADAFPLWEFEPEVLLAALRRGARTTVDWAETDSEYYLRADIPGGRKCDVEVSGDDAMRVVDVSGLWRAAPPPPPPDGRDWRAGRWWEHGFVRRVELPEDADWRKVEAFFDDGEGSLEIKVPKSGDAHQAAAATA
;
A
#
# COMPACT_ATOMS: atom_id res chain seq x y z
N MET A 1 -25.78 3.70 8.59
CA MET A 1 -24.64 3.64 7.65
C MET A 1 -24.51 2.20 7.18
N PRO A 2 -24.71 1.87 5.89
CA PRO A 2 -24.22 0.61 5.36
C PRO A 2 -22.76 0.79 4.89
N PRO A 3 -21.95 -0.27 4.96
CA PRO A 3 -21.01 -0.34 6.08
C PRO A 3 -19.59 -0.59 5.58
N ARG A 4 -18.60 -0.15 6.36
CA ARG A 4 -17.26 -0.72 6.35
C ARG A 4 -17.32 -2.23 6.07
N ARG A 5 -16.70 -2.67 4.97
CA ARG A 5 -16.69 -4.06 4.51
C ARG A 5 -15.31 -4.67 4.68
N GLY A 6 -15.24 -5.95 5.02
CA GLY A 6 -13.97 -6.69 5.02
C GLY A 6 -13.41 -6.83 3.60
N ILE A 7 -12.10 -6.72 3.47
CA ILE A 7 -11.34 -7.14 2.29
C ILE A 7 -10.67 -8.47 2.64
N GLU A 8 -10.78 -9.45 1.74
CA GLU A 8 -10.05 -10.69 1.87
C GLU A 8 -8.54 -10.42 1.78
N VAL A 9 -7.80 -10.75 2.84
CA VAL A 9 -6.35 -10.67 2.86
C VAL A 9 -5.78 -11.97 2.32
N ARG A 10 -5.23 -11.91 1.11
CA ARG A 10 -4.61 -13.08 0.48
C ARG A 10 -3.23 -13.34 1.08
N GLN A 11 -2.82 -14.59 1.12
CA GLN A 11 -1.47 -15.00 1.55
C GLN A 11 -0.75 -15.63 0.36
N ALA A 12 0.35 -15.03 -0.07
CA ALA A 12 1.21 -15.51 -1.15
C ALA A 12 2.59 -15.92 -0.58
N VAL A 13 2.57 -16.75 0.46
CA VAL A 13 3.77 -17.24 1.15
C VAL A 13 4.22 -18.55 0.49
N GLY A 14 5.45 -18.57 -0.04
CA GLY A 14 6.09 -19.75 -0.66
C GLY A 14 6.48 -19.59 -2.14
N ASP A 15 7.33 -20.49 -2.63
CA ASP A 15 8.03 -20.45 -3.95
C ASP A 15 7.13 -20.55 -5.20
N GLY A 16 5.81 -20.72 -5.04
CA GLY A 16 4.88 -21.00 -6.14
C GLY A 16 4.16 -19.78 -6.76
N ALA A 17 4.27 -18.60 -6.15
CA ALA A 17 3.60 -17.41 -6.67
C ALA A 17 4.38 -16.77 -7.83
N ALA A 18 3.69 -16.44 -8.93
CA ALA A 18 4.33 -15.70 -10.02
C ALA A 18 4.92 -14.39 -9.50
N PRO A 19 6.17 -14.04 -9.86
CA PRO A 19 6.84 -12.85 -9.36
C PRO A 19 6.11 -11.59 -9.86
N ARG A 20 5.51 -10.85 -8.93
CA ARG A 20 4.86 -9.55 -9.15
C ARG A 20 5.83 -8.41 -8.87
N TRP A 21 5.51 -7.21 -9.35
CA TRP A 21 6.26 -5.98 -9.09
C TRP A 21 7.73 -6.03 -9.54
N ARG A 22 8.01 -6.74 -10.64
CA ARG A 22 9.37 -6.99 -11.14
C ARG A 22 10.07 -5.78 -11.75
N MET A 23 9.31 -4.72 -12.04
CA MET A 23 9.83 -3.53 -12.70
C MET A 23 9.84 -2.38 -11.72
N SER A 24 11.04 -1.94 -11.37
CA SER A 24 11.22 -0.78 -10.51
C SER A 24 10.78 0.49 -11.22
N LEU A 25 10.07 1.34 -10.50
CA LEU A 25 9.69 2.67 -10.93
C LEU A 25 10.76 3.67 -10.51
N LEU A 26 11.49 4.21 -11.48
CA LEU A 26 12.48 5.27 -11.26
C LEU A 26 11.86 6.66 -11.32
N GLU A 27 12.48 7.65 -10.67
CA GLU A 27 11.99 9.03 -10.60
C GLU A 27 11.81 9.68 -11.98
N ASN A 28 12.78 9.51 -12.87
CA ASN A 28 12.71 10.02 -14.24
C ASN A 28 11.61 9.33 -15.06
N THR A 29 11.42 8.02 -14.86
CA THR A 29 10.35 7.23 -15.49
C THR A 29 8.98 7.71 -15.02
N PHE A 30 8.81 7.91 -13.71
CA PHE A 30 7.57 8.44 -13.14
C PHE A 30 7.26 9.86 -13.64
N SER A 31 8.28 10.73 -13.68
CA SER A 31 8.15 12.08 -14.22
C SER A 31 7.72 12.09 -15.68
N SER A 32 8.34 11.22 -16.50
CA SER A 32 7.99 11.06 -17.92
C SER A 32 6.57 10.51 -18.10
N PHE A 33 6.16 9.58 -17.24
CA PHE A 33 4.80 9.04 -17.23
C PHE A 33 3.75 10.11 -16.91
N LEU A 34 3.96 10.94 -15.88
CA LEU A 34 3.03 12.02 -15.54
C LEU A 34 2.91 13.07 -16.65
N GLN A 35 3.99 13.32 -17.39
CA GLN A 35 4.00 14.19 -18.57
C GLN A 35 3.21 13.54 -19.73
N SER A 36 3.41 12.25 -20.00
CA SER A 36 2.78 11.55 -21.13
C SER A 36 1.28 11.39 -20.98
N ILE A 37 0.76 11.22 -19.74
CA ILE A 37 -0.68 11.20 -19.46
C ILE A 37 -1.31 12.61 -19.43
N GLY A 38 -0.62 13.60 -19.98
CA GLY A 38 -1.23 14.78 -20.59
C GLY A 38 -1.58 15.90 -19.63
N GLY A 39 -0.66 16.32 -18.76
CA GLY A 39 -0.68 17.67 -18.16
C GLY A 39 -1.96 18.12 -17.43
N GLY A 40 -2.94 17.24 -17.19
CA GLY A 40 -4.16 17.50 -16.43
C GLY A 40 -5.51 17.46 -17.17
N ALA A 41 -5.60 17.27 -18.50
CA ALA A 41 -6.88 17.45 -19.21
C ALA A 41 -7.71 16.17 -19.47
N GLY A 42 -7.10 14.98 -19.43
CA GLY A 42 -7.78 13.70 -19.69
C GLY A 42 -8.21 12.96 -18.42
N ALA A 43 -9.28 12.17 -18.48
CA ALA A 43 -9.80 11.38 -17.35
C ALA A 43 -8.74 10.45 -16.74
N ASP A 44 -7.90 9.83 -17.58
CA ASP A 44 -6.79 8.98 -17.13
C ASP A 44 -5.71 9.77 -16.37
N GLY A 45 -5.39 10.98 -16.86
CA GLY A 45 -4.42 11.86 -16.22
C GLY A 45 -4.91 12.39 -14.87
N ALA A 46 -6.22 12.61 -14.71
CA ALA A 46 -6.82 12.94 -13.43
C ALA A 46 -6.84 11.73 -12.48
N ALA A 47 -7.17 10.54 -12.99
CA ALA A 47 -7.22 9.31 -12.21
C ALA A 47 -5.85 8.92 -11.64
N ALA A 48 -4.79 8.97 -12.46
CA ALA A 48 -3.43 8.71 -12.00
C ALA A 48 -2.96 9.75 -10.97
N ARG A 49 -3.24 11.04 -11.18
CA ARG A 49 -2.89 12.10 -10.22
C ARG A 49 -3.62 11.96 -8.89
N ALA A 50 -4.87 11.51 -8.90
CA ALA A 50 -5.60 11.27 -7.67
C ALA A 50 -4.90 10.20 -6.82
N VAL A 51 -4.38 9.14 -7.46
CA VAL A 51 -3.69 8.04 -6.76
C VAL A 51 -2.26 8.40 -6.35
N PHE A 52 -1.49 9.03 -7.24
CA PHE A 52 -0.07 9.33 -7.01
C PHE A 52 0.21 10.73 -6.46
N GLY A 53 -0.84 11.47 -6.08
CA GLY A 53 -0.76 12.85 -5.59
C GLY A 53 0.02 12.98 -4.27
N GLU A 54 0.42 14.22 -3.95
CA GLU A 54 1.09 14.55 -2.68
C GLU A 54 0.25 14.06 -1.49
N GLY A 55 0.90 13.42 -0.51
CA GLY A 55 0.25 12.94 0.71
C GLY A 55 -0.56 11.65 0.58
N SER A 56 -0.57 11.03 -0.60
CA SER A 56 -1.07 9.66 -0.80
C SER A 56 -0.04 8.61 -0.42
N LEU A 57 -0.48 7.50 0.19
CA LEU A 57 0.34 6.31 0.45
C LEU A 57 1.01 5.77 -0.84
N PHE A 58 0.33 5.92 -1.98
CA PHE A 58 0.80 5.38 -3.26
C PHE A 58 1.73 6.31 -4.02
N SER A 59 1.91 7.56 -3.56
CA SER A 59 2.81 8.51 -4.22
C SER A 59 4.25 8.01 -4.15
N PRO A 60 5.01 7.96 -5.26
CA PRO A 60 6.44 7.69 -5.20
C PRO A 60 7.21 8.76 -4.42
N PHE A 61 6.67 9.97 -4.24
CA PHE A 61 7.29 11.05 -3.47
C PHE A 61 6.77 11.08 -2.03
N LEU A 62 7.08 10.04 -1.24
CA LEU A 62 6.74 10.02 0.18
C LEU A 62 7.68 10.94 0.98
N PHE A 63 7.07 11.86 1.74
CA PHE A 63 7.77 12.70 2.73
C PHE A 63 8.94 13.51 2.14
N GLY A 64 8.82 13.94 0.88
CA GLY A 64 9.81 14.77 0.20
C GLY A 64 11.01 14.00 -0.39
N LYS A 65 10.97 12.66 -0.42
CA LYS A 65 11.95 11.81 -1.10
C LYS A 65 11.26 10.83 -2.03
N PHE A 66 11.99 10.38 -3.05
CA PHE A 66 11.50 9.38 -3.97
C PHE A 66 11.74 7.96 -3.41
N PHE A 67 10.66 7.17 -3.32
CA PHE A 67 10.66 5.77 -2.93
C PHE A 67 9.80 5.00 -3.92
N ASP A 68 10.38 3.99 -4.57
CA ASP A 68 9.65 3.12 -5.48
C ASP A 68 8.51 2.41 -4.72
N PRO A 69 7.24 2.55 -5.12
CA PRO A 69 6.14 1.85 -4.46
C PRO A 69 6.16 0.33 -4.59
N ALA A 70 6.93 -0.21 -5.55
CA ALA A 70 7.17 -1.65 -5.73
C ALA A 70 8.31 -2.20 -4.85
N ASP A 71 9.08 -1.33 -4.20
CA ASP A 71 10.04 -1.72 -3.16
C ASP A 71 9.33 -1.75 -1.82
N ALA A 72 9.68 -2.73 -0.98
CA ALA A 72 9.12 -2.84 0.35
C ALA A 72 9.62 -1.66 1.21
N PHE A 73 8.70 -1.03 1.93
CA PHE A 73 8.97 0.18 2.70
C PHE A 73 8.65 -0.06 4.19
N PRO A 74 9.60 0.16 5.12
CA PRO A 74 9.39 -0.04 6.55
C PRO A 74 8.62 1.13 7.17
N LEU A 75 7.33 1.25 6.84
CA LEU A 75 6.51 2.41 7.20
C LEU A 75 6.49 2.73 8.71
N TRP A 76 6.45 1.69 9.56
CA TRP A 76 6.36 1.85 11.01
C TRP A 76 7.69 2.21 11.68
N GLU A 77 8.82 2.18 10.96
CA GLU A 77 10.07 2.76 11.46
C GLU A 77 10.08 4.29 11.44
N PHE A 78 9.05 4.90 10.83
CA PHE A 78 8.93 6.34 10.70
C PHE A 78 7.83 6.92 11.59
N GLU A 79 8.14 8.04 12.24
CA GLU A 79 7.20 8.80 13.07
C GLU A 79 6.21 9.62 12.22
N PRO A 80 4.91 9.25 12.18
CA PRO A 80 3.92 9.92 11.35
C PRO A 80 3.71 11.38 11.76
N GLU A 81 3.79 11.69 13.05
CA GLU A 81 3.62 13.05 13.59
C GLU A 81 4.63 14.03 13.00
N VAL A 82 5.87 13.56 12.79
CA VAL A 82 6.95 14.37 12.23
C VAL A 82 6.81 14.47 10.72
N LEU A 83 6.64 13.34 10.04
CA LEU A 83 6.62 13.30 8.57
C LEU A 83 5.37 13.92 7.97
N LEU A 84 4.21 13.74 8.62
CA LEU A 84 2.94 14.26 8.15
C LEU A 84 2.63 15.67 8.66
N ALA A 85 3.41 16.23 9.59
CA ALA A 85 3.12 17.56 10.18
C ALA A 85 2.80 18.63 9.12
N ALA A 86 3.66 18.78 8.11
CA ALA A 86 3.49 19.79 7.07
C ALA A 86 2.30 19.51 6.14
N LEU A 87 1.96 18.24 5.92
CA LEU A 87 0.84 17.80 5.09
C LEU A 87 -0.49 17.96 5.83
N ARG A 88 -0.55 17.55 7.11
CA ARG A 88 -1.71 17.68 8.01
C ARG A 88 -2.14 19.14 8.17
N ARG A 89 -1.20 20.08 8.37
CA ARG A 89 -1.51 21.53 8.43
C ARG A 89 -2.19 22.07 7.17
N GLY A 90 -1.94 21.45 6.02
CA GLY A 90 -2.56 21.83 4.75
C GLY A 90 -3.78 20.98 4.39
N ALA A 91 -4.19 20.02 5.23
CA ALA A 91 -5.17 18.99 4.89
C ALA A 91 -4.84 18.24 3.58
N ARG A 92 -3.54 17.98 3.36
CA ARG A 92 -3.01 17.35 2.14
C ARG A 92 -2.61 15.88 2.33
N THR A 93 -2.69 15.34 3.55
CA THR A 93 -2.43 13.91 3.77
C THR A 93 -3.71 13.11 3.63
N THR A 94 -3.61 11.98 2.95
CA THR A 94 -4.69 10.99 2.81
C THR A 94 -4.24 9.62 3.36
N VAL A 95 -3.17 9.62 4.15
CA VAL A 95 -2.60 8.45 4.81
C VAL A 95 -2.35 8.77 6.27
N ASP A 96 -2.55 7.77 7.11
CA ASP A 96 -2.20 7.79 8.52
C ASP A 96 -1.74 6.40 8.95
N TRP A 97 -0.79 6.31 9.86
CA TRP A 97 -0.37 5.05 10.45
C TRP A 97 -0.03 5.27 11.92
N ALA A 98 -0.11 4.20 12.69
CA ALA A 98 0.24 4.22 14.10
C ALA A 98 0.71 2.84 14.56
N GLU A 99 1.48 2.84 15.62
CA GLU A 99 1.80 1.66 16.42
C GLU A 99 1.18 1.83 17.80
N THR A 100 0.59 0.76 18.32
CA THR A 100 0.09 0.67 19.69
C THR A 100 0.73 -0.51 20.41
N ASP A 101 0.43 -0.67 21.70
CA ASP A 101 0.89 -1.82 22.49
C ASP A 101 0.39 -3.17 21.92
N SER A 102 -0.72 -3.17 21.19
CA SER A 102 -1.39 -4.40 20.72
C SER A 102 -1.39 -4.60 19.20
N GLU A 103 -1.28 -3.53 18.42
CA GLU A 103 -1.42 -3.60 16.96
C GLU A 103 -0.71 -2.46 16.22
N TYR A 104 -0.41 -2.72 14.96
CA TYR A 104 -0.06 -1.74 13.95
C TYR A 104 -1.30 -1.38 13.13
N TYR A 105 -1.49 -0.08 12.89
CA TYR A 105 -2.61 0.45 12.13
C TYR A 105 -2.11 1.24 10.92
N LEU A 106 -2.80 1.09 9.79
CA LEU A 106 -2.59 1.87 8.57
C LEU A 106 -3.96 2.24 7.96
N ARG A 107 -4.19 3.52 7.74
CA ARG A 107 -5.31 4.07 6.97
C ARG A 107 -4.80 4.75 5.73
N ALA A 108 -5.42 4.50 4.58
CA ALA A 108 -5.13 5.22 3.35
C ALA A 108 -6.40 5.42 2.52
N ASP A 109 -6.64 6.64 2.06
CA ASP A 109 -7.72 6.89 1.13
C ASP A 109 -7.44 6.21 -0.22
N ILE A 110 -8.49 5.65 -0.81
CA ILE A 110 -8.48 5.00 -2.11
C ILE A 110 -9.31 5.88 -3.06
N PRO A 111 -8.67 6.80 -3.81
CA PRO A 111 -9.38 7.87 -4.51
C PRO A 111 -10.35 7.34 -5.56
N GLY A 112 -11.52 7.97 -5.68
CA GLY A 112 -12.45 7.72 -6.80
C GLY A 112 -13.22 6.40 -6.73
N GLY A 113 -13.46 5.87 -5.52
CA GLY A 113 -14.27 4.66 -5.33
C GLY A 113 -13.64 3.41 -5.95
N ARG A 114 -12.32 3.41 -6.11
CA ARG A 114 -11.59 2.29 -6.74
C ARG A 114 -11.58 1.09 -5.81
N LYS A 115 -11.50 -0.09 -6.42
CA LYS A 115 -11.22 -1.32 -5.68
C LYS A 115 -9.73 -1.41 -5.37
N CYS A 116 -9.43 -1.90 -4.18
CA CYS A 116 -8.09 -2.32 -3.80
C CYS A 116 -8.09 -3.78 -3.38
N ASP A 117 -6.94 -4.40 -3.57
CA ASP A 117 -6.56 -5.72 -3.10
C ASP A 117 -5.53 -5.55 -1.98
N VAL A 118 -5.62 -6.40 -0.95
CA VAL A 118 -4.62 -6.52 0.10
C VAL A 118 -4.08 -7.94 0.10
N GLU A 119 -2.77 -8.07 0.10
CA GLU A 119 -2.11 -9.36 0.13
C GLU A 119 -0.84 -9.32 0.97
N VAL A 120 -0.61 -10.38 1.75
CA VAL A 120 0.65 -10.60 2.47
C VAL A 120 1.53 -11.54 1.64
N SER A 121 2.75 -11.11 1.35
CA SER A 121 3.77 -11.87 0.62
C SER A 121 5.11 -11.88 1.38
N GLY A 122 6.05 -12.69 0.92
CA GLY A 122 7.38 -12.86 1.54
C GLY A 122 7.54 -14.18 2.30
N ASP A 123 8.68 -14.33 2.96
CA ASP A 123 9.08 -15.52 3.72
C ASP A 123 9.11 -15.26 5.22
N ASP A 124 9.45 -16.29 6.01
CA ASP A 124 9.50 -16.22 7.48
C ASP A 124 10.31 -15.06 8.06
N ALA A 125 11.30 -14.55 7.32
CA ALA A 125 12.20 -13.49 7.77
C ALA A 125 11.72 -12.07 7.38
N MET A 126 11.01 -11.90 6.26
CA MET A 126 10.59 -10.59 5.79
C MET A 126 9.19 -10.63 5.18
N ARG A 127 8.19 -10.10 5.90
CA ARG A 127 6.81 -10.03 5.43
C ARG A 127 6.46 -8.66 4.92
N VAL A 128 5.70 -8.66 3.83
CA VAL A 128 5.32 -7.46 3.10
C VAL A 128 3.83 -7.51 2.84
N VAL A 129 3.13 -6.44 3.20
CA VAL A 129 1.75 -6.18 2.78
C VAL A 129 1.79 -5.40 1.46
N ASP A 130 1.27 -6.01 0.42
CA ASP A 130 1.03 -5.38 -0.87
C ASP A 130 -0.40 -4.81 -0.88
N VAL A 131 -0.51 -3.48 -0.92
CA VAL A 131 -1.78 -2.79 -1.18
C VAL A 131 -1.77 -2.37 -2.64
N SER A 132 -2.68 -2.91 -3.46
CA SER A 132 -2.68 -2.64 -4.90
C SER A 132 -4.07 -2.47 -5.49
N GLY A 133 -4.15 -1.85 -6.66
CA GLY A 133 -5.41 -1.67 -7.37
C GLY A 133 -5.22 -1.06 -8.75
N LEU A 134 -6.31 -0.94 -9.50
CA LEU A 134 -6.30 -0.27 -10.80
C LEU A 134 -6.74 1.18 -10.63
N TRP A 135 -6.00 2.11 -11.25
CA TRP A 135 -6.43 3.49 -11.40
C TRP A 135 -7.10 3.73 -12.75
N ARG A 136 -6.83 2.88 -13.74
CA ARG A 136 -7.63 2.82 -14.97
C ARG A 136 -8.94 2.08 -14.74
N ALA A 137 -9.98 2.49 -15.45
CA ALA A 137 -11.30 1.84 -15.37
C ALA A 137 -11.28 0.40 -15.91
N ALA A 138 -10.47 0.14 -16.95
CA ALA A 138 -10.32 -1.18 -17.55
C ALA A 138 -8.92 -1.75 -17.23
N PRO A 139 -8.82 -3.05 -16.90
CA PRO A 139 -7.53 -3.73 -16.82
C PRO A 139 -6.85 -3.72 -18.20
N PRO A 140 -5.51 -3.71 -18.24
CA PRO A 140 -4.80 -3.87 -19.49
C PRO A 140 -5.02 -5.26 -20.08
N PRO A 141 -4.92 -5.41 -21.41
CA PRO A 141 -4.87 -6.74 -22.02
C PRO A 141 -3.68 -7.52 -21.45
N PRO A 142 -3.80 -8.84 -21.24
CA PRO A 142 -2.67 -9.65 -20.82
C PRO A 142 -1.54 -9.52 -21.84
N PRO A 143 -0.27 -9.40 -21.39
CA PRO A 143 0.87 -9.38 -22.30
C PRO A 143 0.94 -10.70 -23.10
N PRO A 144 1.64 -10.71 -24.26
CA PRO A 144 1.77 -11.92 -25.10
C PRO A 144 2.40 -13.12 -24.39
N ASP A 145 3.18 -12.87 -23.34
CA ASP A 145 3.81 -13.89 -22.50
C ASP A 145 2.91 -14.38 -21.35
N GLY A 146 1.66 -13.91 -21.28
CA GLY A 146 0.67 -14.35 -20.31
C GLY A 146 0.89 -13.84 -18.87
N ARG A 147 1.82 -12.90 -18.65
CA ARG A 147 2.13 -12.40 -17.30
C ARG A 147 1.08 -11.42 -16.75
N ASP A 148 1.05 -11.27 -15.44
CA ASP A 148 0.23 -10.26 -14.77
C ASP A 148 0.72 -8.84 -15.13
N TRP A 149 -0.19 -7.86 -15.23
CA TRP A 149 0.11 -6.43 -15.43
C TRP A 149 1.07 -5.89 -14.36
N ARG A 150 1.02 -6.49 -13.16
CA ARG A 150 1.90 -6.20 -12.02
C ARG A 150 3.37 -6.51 -12.31
N ALA A 151 3.68 -7.38 -13.29
CA ALA A 151 5.06 -7.73 -13.65
C ALA A 151 5.67 -6.79 -14.71
N GLY A 152 4.87 -5.91 -15.32
CA GLY A 152 5.32 -4.94 -16.33
C GLY A 152 5.42 -3.51 -15.78
N ARG A 153 5.17 -2.52 -16.64
CA ARG A 153 5.05 -1.09 -16.26
C ARG A 153 3.74 -0.84 -15.49
N TRP A 154 3.65 -1.41 -14.30
CA TRP A 154 2.43 -1.47 -13.50
C TRP A 154 1.80 -0.09 -13.26
N TRP A 155 2.62 0.96 -13.15
CA TRP A 155 2.20 2.35 -12.95
C TRP A 155 1.35 2.91 -14.11
N GLU A 156 1.44 2.31 -15.31
CA GLU A 156 0.61 2.70 -16.46
C GLU A 156 -0.84 2.23 -16.35
N HIS A 157 -1.17 1.35 -15.38
CA HIS A 157 -2.48 0.72 -15.26
C HIS A 157 -3.07 0.79 -13.85
N GLY A 158 -2.21 0.61 -12.86
CA GLY A 158 -2.59 0.51 -11.47
C GLY A 158 -1.54 1.11 -10.55
N PHE A 159 -1.71 0.81 -9.28
CA PHE A 159 -0.87 1.28 -8.19
C PHE A 159 -0.56 0.13 -7.25
N VAL A 160 0.54 0.28 -6.54
CA VAL A 160 0.94 -0.57 -5.43
C VAL A 160 1.57 0.31 -4.36
N ARG A 161 1.47 -0.09 -3.09
CA ARG A 161 2.46 0.22 -2.07
C ARG A 161 2.76 -1.07 -1.34
N ARG A 162 4.04 -1.40 -1.24
CA ARG A 162 4.53 -2.52 -0.47
C ARG A 162 5.05 -2.02 0.87
N VAL A 163 4.50 -2.53 1.95
CA VAL A 163 4.84 -2.12 3.32
C VAL A 163 5.41 -3.31 4.07
N GLU A 164 6.60 -3.16 4.62
CA GLU A 164 7.22 -4.18 5.46
C GLU A 164 6.47 -4.24 6.79
N LEU A 165 6.16 -5.46 7.23
CA LEU A 165 5.62 -5.69 8.55
C LEU A 165 6.77 -5.73 9.57
N PRO A 166 6.61 -5.08 10.74
CA PRO A 166 7.57 -5.19 11.84
C PRO A 166 7.76 -6.64 12.29
N GLU A 167 8.91 -6.94 12.87
CA GLU A 167 9.30 -8.30 13.25
C GLU A 167 8.32 -8.97 14.23
N ASP A 168 7.77 -8.19 15.16
CA ASP A 168 6.80 -8.68 16.14
C ASP A 168 5.37 -8.74 15.60
N ALA A 169 5.10 -8.42 14.34
CA ALA A 169 3.75 -8.45 13.78
C ALA A 169 3.24 -9.89 13.53
N ASP A 170 2.03 -10.21 14.00
CA ASP A 170 1.33 -11.46 13.66
C ASP A 170 0.68 -11.33 12.28
N TRP A 171 1.51 -11.44 11.24
CA TRP A 171 1.12 -11.27 9.84
C TRP A 171 0.00 -12.22 9.38
N ARG A 172 -0.22 -13.33 10.09
CA ARG A 172 -1.29 -14.30 9.78
C ARG A 172 -2.68 -13.77 10.15
N LYS A 173 -2.73 -12.75 11.00
CA LYS A 173 -3.95 -12.10 11.49
C LYS A 173 -4.13 -10.68 10.95
N VAL A 174 -3.49 -10.35 9.83
CA VAL A 174 -3.73 -9.07 9.14
C VAL A 174 -5.20 -9.00 8.76
N GLU A 175 -5.85 -7.91 9.13
CA GLU A 175 -7.22 -7.60 8.75
C GLU A 175 -7.24 -6.35 7.88
N ALA A 176 -8.06 -6.37 6.84
CA ALA A 176 -8.26 -5.24 5.95
C ALA A 176 -9.74 -4.91 5.80
N PHE A 177 -10.06 -3.62 5.81
CA PHE A 177 -11.42 -3.12 5.70
C PHE A 177 -11.48 -1.94 4.75
N PHE A 178 -12.57 -1.84 4.00
CA PHE A 178 -12.86 -0.71 3.14
C PHE A 178 -14.09 0.02 3.62
N ASP A 179 -13.99 1.33 3.82
CA ASP A 179 -15.14 2.19 4.06
C ASP A 179 -15.63 2.76 2.72
N ASP A 180 -16.80 2.32 2.24
CA ASP A 180 -17.37 2.79 0.97
C ASP A 180 -17.91 4.23 1.07
N GLY A 181 -18.13 4.76 2.28
CA GLY A 181 -18.57 6.14 2.51
C GLY A 181 -17.41 7.14 2.49
N GLU A 182 -16.33 6.83 3.19
CA GLU A 182 -15.10 7.64 3.21
C GLU A 182 -14.20 7.37 2.00
N GLY A 183 -14.33 6.19 1.38
CA GLY A 183 -13.45 5.73 0.31
C GLY A 183 -12.05 5.39 0.81
N SER A 184 -11.91 4.87 2.03
CA SER A 184 -10.63 4.58 2.67
C SER A 184 -10.43 3.10 2.98
N LEU A 185 -9.19 2.65 2.85
CA LEU A 185 -8.69 1.37 3.32
C LEU A 185 -8.16 1.52 4.74
N GLU A 186 -8.51 0.57 5.60
CA GLU A 186 -7.89 0.36 6.91
C GLU A 186 -7.25 -1.02 6.95
N ILE A 187 -6.02 -1.09 7.44
CA ILE A 187 -5.28 -2.32 7.72
C ILE A 187 -4.92 -2.33 9.21
N LYS A 188 -5.19 -3.47 9.85
CA LYS A 188 -4.82 -3.75 11.23
C LYS A 188 -3.94 -4.99 11.25
N VAL A 189 -2.83 -4.90 11.98
CA VAL A 189 -1.89 -6.02 12.14
C VAL A 189 -1.63 -6.20 13.63
N PRO A 190 -2.20 -7.25 14.25
CA PRO A 190 -1.93 -7.54 15.65
C PRO A 190 -0.44 -7.80 15.88
N LYS A 191 0.06 -7.44 17.06
CA LYS A 191 1.37 -7.90 17.53
C LYS A 191 1.29 -9.37 17.94
N SER A 192 2.37 -10.09 17.69
CA SER A 192 2.58 -11.45 18.16
C SER A 192 2.62 -11.39 19.68
N GLY A 193 1.57 -11.92 20.31
CA GLY A 193 1.49 -11.97 21.77
C GLY A 193 2.49 -12.98 22.33
N ASP A 194 3.78 -12.61 22.39
CA ASP A 194 4.73 -13.12 23.38
C ASP A 194 6.10 -12.41 23.32
N ALA A 195 6.24 -11.37 24.17
CA ALA A 195 7.49 -11.04 24.84
C ALA A 195 7.30 -10.80 26.36
N HIS A 196 6.13 -11.14 26.93
CA HIS A 196 5.84 -10.90 28.35
C HIS A 196 5.13 -12.03 29.13
N GLN A 197 4.96 -13.26 28.59
CA GLN A 197 4.38 -14.36 29.39
C GLN A 197 5.31 -15.53 29.73
N ALA A 198 6.61 -15.47 29.38
CA ALA A 198 7.56 -16.53 29.76
C ALA A 198 8.21 -16.37 31.17
N ALA A 199 7.98 -15.26 31.89
CA ALA A 199 8.64 -15.01 33.18
C ALA A 199 7.74 -15.20 34.43
N ALA A 200 6.42 -15.38 34.26
CA ALA A 200 5.48 -15.48 35.37
C ALA A 200 4.98 -16.91 35.68
N ALA A 201 5.45 -17.92 34.94
CA ALA A 201 5.09 -19.33 35.18
C ALA A 201 6.20 -20.13 35.91
N THR A 202 7.25 -19.47 36.38
CA THR A 202 8.36 -20.07 37.13
C THR A 202 8.75 -19.21 38.33
N ALA A 203 7.77 -18.90 39.18
CA ALA A 203 8.00 -18.41 40.55
C ALA A 203 7.12 -19.18 41.54
#